data_AF-X1QLQ9-F1
#
_entry.id   AF-X1QLQ9-F1
#
_cell.length_a   1.000
_cell.length_b   1.000
_cell.length_c   1.000
_cell.angle_alpha   90.00
_cell.angle_beta   90.00
_cell.angle_gamma   90.00
#
_symmetry.space_group_name_H-M   'P 1'
#
loop_
_entity.id
_entity.type
_entity.pdbx_description
1 polymer ?
#
loop_
_entity_poly.entity_id
_entity_poly.type
_entity_poly.pdbx_seq_one_letter_code
_entity_poly.pdbx_strand_id
1 'polypeptide(L)' 'MYISVIGASKCGKDIYKLAYDVGREIAKRKAILICGGLGGVMDASAKGAKEAGGMTVGILPGNNRIG' A
#
# COMPACT_ATOMS: atom_id res chain seq x y z
N MET A 1 8.74 -2.27 12.71
CA MET A 1 7.29 -2.53 12.82
C MET A 1 6.74 -2.79 11.42
N TYR A 2 5.95 -3.84 11.26
CA TYR A 2 5.30 -4.20 9.99
C TYR A 2 3.81 -3.93 10.12
N ILE A 3 3.22 -3.25 9.13
CA ILE A 3 1.79 -2.92 9.11
C ILE A 3 1.22 -3.41 7.78
N SER A 4 0.17 -4.23 7.86
CA SER A 4 -0.53 -4.73 6.69
C SER A 4 -1.76 -3.88 6.39
N VAL A 5 -1.94 -3.48 5.12
CA VAL A 5 -3.16 -2.80 4.66
C VAL A 5 -3.87 -3.69 3.64
N ILE A 6 -5.16 -3.95 3.91
CA ILE A 6 -6.03 -4.79 3.08
C ILE A 6 -7.30 -4.00 2.79
N GLY A 7 -7.80 -4.11 1.56
CA GLY A 7 -9.06 -3.51 1.16
C GLY A 7 -9.45 -3.89 -0.25
N ALA A 8 -10.54 -3.28 -0.75
CA ALA A 8 -11.10 -3.61 -2.04
C ALA A 8 -10.12 -3.35 -3.20
N SER A 9 -10.11 -4.24 -4.19
CA SER A 9 -9.31 -4.15 -5.42
C SER A 9 -9.75 -3.01 -6.35
N LYS A 10 -10.97 -2.49 -6.12
CA LYS A 10 -11.50 -1.27 -6.74
C LYS A 10 -12.19 -0.45 -5.65
N CYS A 11 -11.96 0.84 -5.62
CA CYS A 11 -12.57 1.75 -4.65
C CYS A 11 -12.83 3.13 -5.28
N GLY A 12 -13.77 3.87 -4.69
CA GLY A 12 -14.02 5.27 -5.06
C GLY A 12 -12.86 6.20 -4.67
N LYS A 13 -12.92 7.44 -5.17
CA LYS A 13 -11.88 8.45 -4.96
C LYS A 13 -11.59 8.74 -3.49
N ASP A 14 -12.62 8.80 -2.65
CA ASP A 14 -12.46 9.12 -1.23
C ASP A 14 -11.73 8.02 -0.47
N ILE A 15 -12.08 6.75 -0.74
CA ILE A 15 -11.39 5.59 -0.16
C ILE A 15 -9.97 5.50 -0.69
N TYR A 16 -9.75 5.76 -1.98
CA TYR A 16 -8.41 5.78 -2.57
C TYR A 16 -7.54 6.83 -1.88
N LYS A 17 -8.04 8.05 -1.70
CA LYS A 17 -7.32 9.13 -1.01
C LYS A 17 -7.01 8.75 0.44
N LEU A 18 -7.97 8.21 1.17
CA LEU A 18 -7.76 7.75 2.54
C LEU A 18 -6.68 6.67 2.63
N ALA A 19 -6.72 5.68 1.74
CA ALA A 19 -5.73 4.62 1.69
C ALA A 19 -4.32 5.15 1.36
N TYR A 20 -4.23 6.12 0.45
CA TYR A 20 -2.98 6.84 0.17
C TYR A 20 -2.43 7.53 1.42
N ASP A 21 -3.27 8.27 2.15
CA ASP A 21 -2.86 8.96 3.38
C ASP A 21 -2.41 7.97 4.47
N VAL A 22 -3.10 6.83 4.61
CA VAL A 22 -2.68 5.74 5.51
C VAL A 22 -1.28 5.25 5.17
N GLY A 23 -1.00 4.94 3.89
CA GLY A 23 0.33 4.52 3.45
C GLY A 23 1.41 5.55 3.75
N ARG A 24 1.11 6.83 3.49
CA ARG A 24 2.01 7.96 3.76
C ARG A 24 2.36 8.07 5.24
N GLU A 25 1.38 7.90 6.12
CA GLU A 25 1.57 7.99 7.58
C GLU A 25 2.31 6.77 8.16
N ILE A 26 2.14 5.58 7.58
CA ILE A 26 2.94 4.38 7.92
C ILE A 26 4.41 4.65 7.61
N ALA A 27 4.72 5.15 6.42
CA ALA A 27 6.07 5.47 5.98
C ALA A 27 6.75 6.53 6.86
N LYS A 28 6.05 7.63 7.18
CA LYS A 28 6.59 8.68 8.07
C LYS A 28 6.98 8.16 9.46
N ARG A 29 6.33 7.10 9.93
CA ARG A 29 6.64 6.43 11.21
C ARG A 29 7.72 5.36 11.10
N LYS A 30 8.41 5.27 9.94
CA LYS A 30 9.46 4.28 9.66
C LYS A 30 8.98 2.82 9.81
N ALA A 31 7.69 2.58 9.61
CA ALA A 31 7.12 1.24 9.52
C ALA A 31 7.20 0.73 8.08
N ILE A 32 7.28 -0.60 7.92
CA ILE A 32 7.26 -1.28 6.62
C ILE A 32 5.80 -1.61 6.29
N LEU A 33 5.31 -1.15 5.14
CA LEU A 33 3.98 -1.45 4.65
C LEU A 33 3.98 -2.80 3.93
N ILE A 34 3.05 -3.68 4.28
CA ILE A 34 2.78 -4.95 3.59
C ILE A 34 1.39 -4.86 2.94
N CYS A 35 1.25 -5.18 1.66
CA CYS A 35 -0.06 -5.18 0.97
C CYS A 35 -0.07 -6.06 -0.28
N GLY A 36 -1.24 -6.22 -0.91
CA GLY A 36 -1.42 -7.02 -2.13
C GLY A 36 -1.19 -6.29 -3.45
N GLY A 37 -0.85 -5.00 -3.45
CA GLY A 37 -0.27 -4.23 -4.59
C GLY A 37 -1.05 -4.06 -5.90
N LEU A 38 -2.06 -4.88 -6.22
CA LEU A 38 -2.65 -4.95 -7.58
C LEU A 38 -3.63 -3.83 -7.96
N GLY A 39 -4.18 -3.10 -6.99
CA GLY A 39 -5.18 -2.07 -7.28
C GLY A 39 -5.95 -1.59 -6.06
N GLY A 40 -6.81 -0.59 -6.28
CA GLY A 40 -7.72 -0.05 -5.28
C GLY A 40 -7.00 0.44 -4.02
N VAL A 41 -7.46 -0.03 -2.86
CA VAL A 41 -6.94 0.38 -1.55
C VAL A 41 -5.44 0.09 -1.40
N MET A 42 -5.00 -1.09 -1.85
CA MET A 42 -3.63 -1.54 -1.63
C MET A 42 -2.64 -0.81 -2.52
N ASP A 43 -3.02 -0.52 -3.77
CA ASP A 43 -2.25 0.33 -4.68
C ASP A 43 -2.10 1.76 -4.10
N ALA A 44 -3.20 2.37 -3.69
CA ALA A 44 -3.18 3.70 -3.09
C ALA A 44 -2.26 3.78 -1.86
N SER A 45 -2.36 2.81 -0.95
CA SER A 45 -1.50 2.74 0.23
C SER A 45 -0.03 2.54 -0.13
N ALA A 46 0.27 1.65 -1.09
CA ALA A 46 1.64 1.44 -1.56
C ALA A 46 2.21 2.73 -2.16
N LYS A 47 1.42 3.44 -2.97
CA LYS A 47 1.77 4.73 -3.57
C LYS A 47 2.10 5.77 -2.51
N GLY A 48 1.22 5.97 -1.53
CA GLY A 48 1.42 6.95 -0.46
C GLY A 48 2.66 6.65 0.40
N ALA A 49 2.89 5.38 0.72
CA ALA A 49 4.09 4.97 1.44
C ALA A 49 5.36 5.21 0.63
N LYS A 50 5.37 4.88 -0.65
CA LYS A 50 6.52 5.03 -1.54
C LYS A 50 6.89 6.50 -1.75
N GLU A 51 5.90 7.36 -2.02
CA GLU A 51 6.11 8.81 -2.19
C GLU A 51 6.61 9.49 -0.91
N ALA A 52 6.31 8.94 0.27
CA ALA A 52 6.86 9.37 1.55
C ALA A 52 8.25 8.78 1.88
N GLY A 53 8.86 8.02 0.95
CA GLY A 53 10.17 7.39 1.15
C GLY A 53 10.15 6.13 2.03
N GLY A 54 8.97 5.54 2.26
CA GLY A 54 8.80 4.31 3.01
C GLY A 54 9.16 3.05 2.21
N MET A 55 9.37 1.96 2.95
CA MET A 55 9.53 0.62 2.37
C MET A 55 8.17 -0.07 2.25
N THR A 56 7.90 -0.65 1.08
CA THR A 56 6.69 -1.42 0.79
C THR A 56 7.04 -2.84 0.37
N VAL A 57 6.22 -3.80 0.78
CA VAL A 57 6.33 -5.22 0.40
C VAL A 57 4.99 -5.67 -0.19
N GLY A 58 5.02 -6.03 -1.47
CA GLY A 58 3.87 -6.56 -2.21
C GLY A 58 3.77 -8.08 -2.09
N ILE A 59 2.63 -8.61 -1.66
CA ILE A 59 2.31 -10.04 -1.71
C ILE A 59 1.38 -10.26 -2.91
N LEU A 60 1.97 -10.64 -4.04
CA LEU A 60 1.27 -10.83 -5.31
C LEU A 60 1.03 -12.31 -5.61
N PRO A 61 -0.06 -12.65 -6.30
CA PRO A 61 -0.23 -13.98 -6.86
C PRO A 61 0.79 -14.22 -8.00
N GLY A 62 1.29 -15.45 -8.10
CA GLY A 62 2.28 -15.84 -9.11
C GLY A 62 3.47 -16.57 -8.50
N ASN A 63 4.43 -16.95 -9.34
CA ASN A 63 5.65 -17.68 -8.96
C ASN A 63 6.94 -16.90 -9.30
N ASN A 64 6.81 -15.62 -9.61
CA ASN A 64 7.93 -14.74 -9.96
C ASN A 64 7.89 -13.46 -9.11
N ARG A 65 8.90 -12.60 -9.27
CA ARG A 65 9.05 -11.34 -8.52
C ARG A 65 8.63 -10.12 -9.34
N ILE A 66 7.80 -10.31 -10.37
CA ILE A 66 7.37 -9.25 -11.26
C ILE A 66 6.07 -8.66 -10.71
N GLY A 67 6.07 -7.35 -10.48
CA GLY A 67 4.97 -6.60 -9.87
C GLY A 67 5.17 -5.11 -10.04
#